data_AF-A0AAV5VUE3-F1
#
_entry.id   AF-A0AAV5VUE3-F1
#
_cell.length_a   1.000
_cell.length_b   1.000
_cell.length_c   1.000
_cell.angle_alpha   90.00
_cell.angle_beta   90.00
_cell.angle_gamma   90.00
#
_symmetry.space_group_name_H-M   'P 1'
#
loop_
_entity.id
_entity.type
_entity.pdbx_description
1 polymer ?
#
loop_
_entity_poly.entity_id
_entity_poly.type
_entity_poly.pdbx_seq_one_letter_code
_entity_poly.pdbx_strand_id
1 'polypeptide(L)'
;MVTAMIWVLLFYQTFVLTAFHYVYRFVILCKPNWTWIQRNPWRNWLSIALFADFLYVGAILTDVVYGFIPRDGFRASFAPIMKEVYAIDLSASNEPGFLGIIYWEMIAETQLRMDILYFQSINENGLKEWNLHSVLAMSALTLVFSTSGLVIVYCLVRIIKDFGIDK
;
A
#
# COMPACT_ATOMS: atom_id res chain seq x y z
N MET A 1 12.62 4.87 11.37
CA MET A 1 11.76 5.18 10.22
C MET A 1 12.48 4.98 8.89
N VAL A 2 13.59 5.68 8.61
CA VAL A 2 14.33 5.56 7.33
C VAL A 2 14.70 4.11 6.97
N THR A 3 15.28 3.35 7.89
CA THR A 3 15.65 1.94 7.65
C THR A 3 14.45 1.06 7.30
N ALA A 4 13.30 1.31 7.94
CA ALA A 4 12.06 0.59 7.64
C ALA A 4 11.53 0.97 6.24
N MET A 5 11.60 2.25 5.86
CA MET A 5 11.21 2.69 4.51
C MET A 5 12.10 2.10 3.43
N ILE A 6 13.42 2.06 3.63
CA ILE A 6 14.35 1.40 2.71
C ILE A 6 14.00 -0.08 2.58
N TRP A 7 13.75 -0.77 3.70
CA TRP A 7 13.35 -2.17 3.67
C TRP A 7 12.05 -2.38 2.89
N VAL A 8 11.03 -1.55 3.13
CA VAL A 8 9.74 -1.61 2.42
C VAL A 8 9.94 -1.40 0.91
N LEU A 9 10.75 -0.40 0.53
CA LEU A 9 11.05 -0.13 -0.88
C LEU A 9 11.76 -1.31 -1.54
N LEU A 10 12.83 -1.83 -0.92
CA LEU A 10 13.59 -2.96 -1.45
C LEU A 10 12.76 -4.25 -1.52
N PHE A 11 11.95 -4.51 -0.49
CA PHE A 11 11.06 -5.66 -0.45
C PHE A 11 10.09 -5.61 -1.63
N TYR A 12 9.44 -4.46 -1.83
CA TYR A 12 8.43 -4.36 -2.87
C TYR A 12 8.99 -4.23 -4.29
N GLN A 13 10.20 -3.69 -4.44
CA GLN A 13 10.93 -3.67 -5.72
C GLN A 13 11.09 -5.07 -6.33
N THR A 14 11.18 -6.12 -5.52
CA THR A 14 11.26 -7.51 -6.01
C THR A 14 10.05 -7.94 -6.84
N PHE A 15 8.84 -7.44 -6.55
CA PHE A 15 7.64 -7.75 -7.33
C PHE A 15 7.67 -7.11 -8.71
N VAL A 16 8.12 -5.86 -8.79
CA VAL A 16 8.30 -5.14 -10.07
C VAL A 16 9.33 -5.88 -10.92
N LEU A 17 10.49 -6.21 -10.35
CA LEU A 17 11.52 -6.97 -11.05
C LEU A 17 10.99 -8.33 -11.53
N THR A 18 10.23 -9.04 -10.69
CA THR A 18 9.61 -10.31 -11.07
C THR A 18 8.65 -10.13 -12.25
N ALA A 19 7.78 -9.12 -12.22
CA ALA A 19 6.89 -8.82 -13.33
C ALA A 19 7.66 -8.51 -14.63
N PHE A 20 8.73 -7.72 -14.55
CA PHE A 20 9.61 -7.45 -15.68
C PHE A 20 10.25 -8.72 -16.24
N HIS A 21 10.70 -9.64 -15.38
CA HIS A 21 11.26 -10.92 -15.82
C HIS A 21 10.23 -11.77 -16.60
N TYR A 22 8.98 -11.80 -16.14
CA TYR A 22 7.91 -12.53 -16.85
C TYR A 22 7.57 -11.87 -18.19
N VAL A 23 7.47 -10.54 -18.22
CA VAL A 23 7.21 -9.79 -19.45
C VAL A 23 8.35 -9.99 -20.45
N TYR A 24 9.60 -9.93 -20.01
CA TYR A 24 10.77 -10.18 -20.84
C TYR A 24 10.75 -11.59 -21.44
N ARG A 25 10.48 -12.62 -20.63
CA ARG A 25 10.32 -14.01 -21.11
C ARG A 25 9.19 -14.13 -22.13
N PHE A 26 8.03 -13.55 -21.84
CA PHE A 26 6.89 -13.53 -22.77
C PHE A 26 7.27 -12.91 -24.12
N VAL A 27 8.00 -11.79 -24.13
CA VAL A 27 8.39 -11.12 -25.38
C VAL A 27 9.37 -11.96 -26.19
N ILE A 28 10.33 -12.62 -25.55
CA ILE A 28 11.31 -13.48 -26.24
C ILE A 28 10.65 -14.74 -26.80
N LEU A 29 9.79 -15.38 -26.01
CA LEU A 29 9.20 -16.67 -26.37
C LEU A 29 8.04 -16.52 -27.36
N CYS A 30 7.10 -15.62 -27.08
CA CYS A 30 5.88 -15.48 -27.87
C CYS A 30 6.00 -14.49 -29.03
N LYS A 31 7.10 -13.71 -29.10
CA LYS A 31 7.35 -12.68 -30.14
C LYS A 31 6.10 -11.84 -30.48
N PRO A 32 5.48 -11.17 -29.49
CA PRO A 32 4.27 -10.38 -29.74
C PRO A 32 4.55 -9.24 -30.73
N ASN A 33 3.50 -8.76 -31.40
CA ASN A 33 3.56 -7.65 -32.38
C ASN A 33 3.80 -6.27 -31.71
N TRP A 34 4.81 -6.17 -30.85
CA TRP A 34 5.22 -4.94 -30.15
C TRP A 34 6.33 -4.25 -30.92
N THR A 35 6.01 -3.88 -32.16
CA THR A 35 6.97 -3.32 -33.13
C THR A 35 7.67 -2.06 -32.60
N TRP A 36 6.98 -1.23 -31.80
CA TRP A 36 7.59 -0.04 -31.21
C TRP A 36 8.67 -0.39 -30.18
N ILE A 37 8.45 -1.40 -29.33
CA ILE A 37 9.41 -1.87 -28.32
C ILE A 37 10.64 -2.46 -29.02
N GLN A 38 10.43 -3.26 -30.07
CA GLN A 38 11.50 -3.95 -30.79
C GLN A 38 12.43 -3.03 -31.59
N ARG A 39 12.00 -1.81 -31.97
CA ARG A 39 12.85 -0.87 -32.74
C ARG A 39 14.10 -0.43 -31.98
N ASN A 40 13.98 -0.16 -30.68
CA ASN A 40 15.07 0.25 -29.80
C ASN A 40 14.90 -0.45 -28.45
N PRO A 41 15.13 -1.77 -28.38
CA PRO A 41 14.70 -2.59 -27.25
C PRO A 41 15.30 -2.10 -25.95
N TRP A 42 16.61 -1.83 -25.92
CA TRP A 42 17.29 -1.41 -24.70
C TRP A 42 16.75 -0.10 -24.14
N ARG A 43 16.54 0.92 -24.99
CA ARG A 43 15.99 2.21 -24.57
C ARG A 43 14.54 2.09 -24.12
N ASN A 44 13.70 1.42 -24.90
CA ASN A 44 12.27 1.31 -24.61
C ASN A 44 12.04 0.48 -23.33
N TRP A 45 12.76 -0.62 -23.14
CA TRP A 45 12.70 -1.41 -21.91
C TRP A 45 13.16 -0.62 -20.70
N LEU A 46 14.29 0.09 -20.80
CA LEU A 46 14.77 0.94 -19.72
C LEU A 46 13.76 2.04 -19.37
N SER A 47 13.17 2.70 -20.37
CA SER A 47 12.13 3.71 -20.12
C SER A 47 10.90 3.14 -19.43
N ILE A 48 10.42 1.95 -19.83
CA ILE A 48 9.29 1.28 -19.17
C ILE A 48 9.67 0.89 -17.73
N ALA A 49 10.89 0.37 -17.52
CA ALA A 49 11.39 0.00 -16.20
C ALA A 49 11.46 1.19 -15.25
N LEU A 50 12.07 2.29 -15.68
CA LEU A 50 12.16 3.51 -14.88
C LEU A 50 10.77 4.09 -14.57
N PHE A 51 9.87 4.09 -15.55
CA PHE A 51 8.51 4.60 -15.36
C PHE A 51 7.71 3.74 -14.37
N ALA A 52 7.76 2.41 -14.54
CA ALA A 52 7.09 1.48 -13.63
C ALA A 52 7.66 1.59 -12.21
N ASP A 53 8.98 1.65 -12.06
CA ASP A 53 9.65 1.80 -10.76
C ASP A 53 9.27 3.13 -10.10
N PHE A 54 9.24 4.23 -10.85
CA PHE A 54 8.79 5.53 -10.36
C PHE A 54 7.34 5.50 -9.85
N LEU A 55 6.40 4.92 -10.61
CA LEU A 55 5.00 4.79 -10.19
C LEU A 55 4.88 3.94 -8.93
N TYR A 56 5.65 2.87 -8.86
CA TYR A 56 5.59 1.90 -7.78
C TYR A 56 6.17 2.45 -6.47
N VAL A 57 7.37 3.03 -6.53
CA VAL A 57 8.00 3.74 -5.42
C VAL A 57 7.15 4.93 -5.00
N GLY A 58 6.64 5.70 -5.95
CA GLY A 58 5.75 6.84 -5.70
C GLY A 58 4.49 6.45 -4.94
N ALA A 59 3.84 5.35 -5.32
CA ALA A 59 2.67 4.83 -4.63
C ALA A 59 3.01 4.43 -3.18
N ILE A 60 4.06 3.63 -2.97
CA ILE A 60 4.49 3.21 -1.63
C ILE A 60 4.82 4.41 -0.74
N LEU A 61 5.55 5.41 -1.28
CA LEU A 61 5.88 6.61 -0.52
C LEU A 61 4.63 7.42 -0.15
N THR A 62 3.70 7.56 -1.09
CA THR A 62 2.42 8.20 -0.86
C THR A 62 1.66 7.47 0.25
N ASP A 63 1.60 6.14 0.19
CA ASP A 63 0.91 5.33 1.18
C ASP A 63 1.53 5.50 2.56
N VAL A 64 2.86 5.40 2.68
CA VAL A 64 3.54 5.61 3.95
C VAL A 64 3.26 7.01 4.51
N VAL A 65 3.40 8.05 3.70
CA VAL A 65 3.25 9.44 4.15
C VAL A 65 1.82 9.78 4.56
N TYR A 66 0.81 9.29 3.82
CA TYR A 66 -0.58 9.66 4.05
C TYR A 66 -1.36 8.66 4.90
N GLY A 67 -1.02 7.38 4.85
CA GLY A 67 -1.73 6.30 5.53
C GLY A 67 -1.04 5.81 6.81
N PHE A 68 0.30 5.85 6.89
CA PHE A 68 1.03 5.20 7.99
C PHE A 68 1.75 6.16 8.94
N ILE A 69 2.03 7.40 8.53
CA ILE A 69 2.63 8.39 9.45
C ILE A 69 1.56 8.81 10.48
N PRO A 70 1.78 8.54 11.78
CA PRO A 70 0.84 8.92 12.82
C PRO A 70 0.77 10.44 12.92
N ARG A 71 -0.41 11.02 12.71
CA ARG A 71 -0.70 12.43 12.97
C ARG A 71 -1.28 12.60 14.37
N ASP A 72 -1.20 13.80 14.93
CA ASP A 72 -1.68 14.05 16.30
C ASP A 72 -3.17 13.76 16.48
N GLY A 73 -4.00 14.10 15.48
CA GLY A 73 -5.42 13.74 15.48
C GLY A 73 -5.65 12.24 15.53
N PHE A 74 -4.88 11.49 14.73
CA PHE A 74 -4.92 10.04 14.71
C PHE A 74 -4.48 9.45 16.07
N ARG A 75 -3.40 9.97 16.65
CA ARG A 75 -2.92 9.57 17.98
C ARG A 75 -3.99 9.78 19.05
N ALA A 76 -4.66 10.93 19.04
CA ALA A 76 -5.72 11.24 19.99
C ALA A 76 -6.90 10.26 19.88
N SER A 77 -7.29 9.90 18.65
CA SER A 77 -8.35 8.91 18.40
C SER A 77 -8.00 7.51 18.93
N PHE A 78 -6.72 7.10 18.88
CA PHE A 78 -6.29 5.76 19.30
C PHE A 78 -5.81 5.65 20.74
N ALA A 79 -5.37 6.75 21.34
CA ALA A 79 -4.90 6.78 22.72
C ALA A 79 -5.83 6.05 23.72
N PRO A 80 -7.17 6.25 23.72
CA PRO A 80 -8.03 5.55 24.67
C PRO A 80 -8.05 4.04 24.46
N ILE A 81 -8.22 3.57 23.22
CA ILE A 81 -8.29 2.14 22.90
C ILE A 81 -6.95 1.45 23.18
N MET A 82 -5.84 2.09 22.80
CA MET A 82 -4.50 1.56 23.03
C MET A 82 -4.18 1.44 24.51
N LYS A 83 -4.62 2.42 25.31
CA LYS A 83 -4.43 2.41 26.75
C LYS A 83 -5.33 1.39 27.45
N GLU A 84 -6.58 1.27 27.03
CA GLU A 84 -7.55 0.34 27.65
C GLU A 84 -7.26 -1.12 27.30
N VAL A 85 -7.09 -1.43 26.01
CA VAL A 85 -6.98 -2.81 25.53
C VAL A 85 -5.56 -3.34 25.63
N TYR A 86 -4.57 -2.49 25.36
CA TYR A 86 -3.17 -2.90 25.25
C TYR A 86 -2.29 -2.35 26.37
N ALA A 87 -2.82 -1.54 27.29
CA ALA A 87 -2.06 -0.85 28.33
C ALA A 87 -0.93 0.05 27.78
N ILE A 88 -1.07 0.55 26.55
CA ILE A 88 -0.11 1.44 25.89
C ILE A 88 -0.63 2.88 25.94
N ASP A 89 0.03 3.73 26.73
CA ASP A 89 -0.33 5.14 26.82
C ASP A 89 0.30 5.97 25.69
N LEU A 90 -0.44 6.19 24.61
CA LEU A 90 0.01 7.04 23.48
C LEU A 90 0.08 8.54 23.84
N SER A 91 -0.50 8.94 24.97
CA SER A 91 -0.49 10.32 25.48
C SER A 91 0.63 10.58 26.50
N ALA A 92 1.49 9.58 26.75
CA ALA A 92 2.64 9.75 27.64
C ALA A 92 3.60 10.83 27.11
N SER A 93 4.31 11.50 28.02
CA SER A 93 5.20 12.63 27.72
C SER A 93 6.37 12.28 26.80
N ASN A 94 6.76 11.00 26.73
CA ASN A 94 7.76 10.49 25.81
C ASN A 94 7.21 10.22 24.40
N GLU A 95 5.91 10.46 24.19
CA GLU A 95 5.20 10.35 22.93
C GLU A 95 5.53 9.08 22.12
N PRO A 96 5.27 7.88 22.66
CA PRO A 96 5.71 6.63 22.04
C PRO A 96 5.25 6.54 20.58
N GLY A 97 6.18 6.16 19.70
CA GLY A 97 5.89 5.97 18.29
C GLY A 97 4.93 4.80 18.09
N PHE A 98 3.97 4.95 17.19
CA PHE A 98 3.07 3.88 16.80
C PHE A 98 2.87 3.86 15.29
N LEU A 99 2.55 2.69 14.75
CA LEU A 99 2.15 2.49 13.37
C LEU A 99 0.72 1.95 13.41
N GLY A 100 -0.23 2.70 12.86
CA GLY A 100 -1.61 2.26 12.75
C GLY A 100 -1.99 2.04 11.30
N ILE A 101 -2.42 0.82 10.96
CA ILE A 101 -3.10 0.55 9.68
C ILE A 101 -4.58 0.57 9.96
N ILE A 102 -5.22 1.71 9.72
CA ILE A 102 -6.56 1.94 10.27
C ILE A 102 -7.51 2.37 9.19
N TYR A 103 -8.53 1.55 9.04
CA TYR A 103 -9.58 1.72 8.04
C TYR A 103 -10.76 2.53 8.57
N TRP A 104 -10.96 2.59 9.89
CA TRP A 104 -12.04 3.35 10.50
C TRP A 104 -11.63 4.02 11.81
N GLU A 105 -12.11 5.24 12.02
CA GLU A 105 -12.02 5.96 13.29
C GLU A 105 -13.39 5.92 13.98
N MET A 106 -13.40 5.77 15.30
CA MET A 106 -14.60 6.01 16.08
C MET A 106 -14.65 7.51 16.38
N ILE A 107 -15.64 8.20 15.82
CA ILE A 107 -15.90 9.58 16.21
C ILE A 107 -16.36 9.56 17.66
N ALA A 108 -15.52 10.10 18.53
CA ALA A 108 -15.99 10.64 19.77
C ALA A 108 -16.62 11.99 19.46
N GLU A 109 -17.95 12.09 19.55
CA GLU A 109 -18.61 13.38 19.44
C GLU A 109 -18.16 14.21 20.64
N THR A 110 -17.30 15.18 20.38
CA THR A 110 -16.73 16.06 21.41
C THR A 110 -17.81 17.01 21.89
N GLN A 111 -18.72 16.52 22.72
CA GLN A 111 -19.72 17.35 23.36
C GLN A 111 -19.07 18.04 24.57
N LEU A 112 -18.87 19.33 24.41
CA LEU A 112 -18.33 20.28 25.38
C LEU A 112 -19.10 20.22 26.71
N ARG A 113 -18.67 19.37 27.65
CA ARG A 113 -19.05 19.50 29.07
C ARG A 113 -17.92 19.00 29.97
N MET A 114 -17.27 19.95 30.63
CA MET A 114 -16.48 19.70 31.84
C MET A 114 -17.43 19.16 32.91
N ASP A 115 -17.33 17.86 33.21
CA ASP A 115 -17.31 17.32 34.57
C ASP A 115 -17.17 15.79 34.52
N ILE A 116 -16.03 15.33 35.04
CA ILE A 116 -15.76 14.09 35.79
C ILE A 116 -16.58 12.81 35.45
N LEU A 117 -15.80 11.74 35.25
CA LEU A 117 -16.13 10.30 35.24
C LEU A 117 -16.67 9.71 33.92
N TYR A 118 -15.89 8.74 33.41
CA TYR A 118 -16.19 7.69 32.42
C TYR A 118 -17.40 7.94 31.51
N PHE A 119 -17.17 8.08 30.20
CA PHE A 119 -17.89 7.22 29.27
C PHE A 119 -17.24 7.15 27.89
N GLN A 120 -17.02 5.91 27.49
CA GLN A 120 -16.80 5.40 26.15
C GLN A 120 -17.72 6.10 25.15
N SER A 121 -17.18 6.84 24.19
CA SER A 121 -17.97 7.25 23.02
C SER A 121 -18.00 6.09 22.01
N ILE A 122 -18.66 5.00 22.39
CA ILE A 122 -19.43 4.26 21.39
C ILE A 122 -20.64 5.15 21.15
N ASN A 123 -20.66 5.86 20.02
CA ASN A 123 -21.91 6.36 19.48
C ASN A 123 -22.87 5.17 19.46
N GLU A 124 -24.03 5.24 20.11
CA GLU A 124 -24.97 4.12 20.22
C GLU A 124 -25.47 3.63 18.84
N ASN A 125 -25.24 4.42 17.79
CA ASN A 125 -25.48 4.04 16.40
C ASN A 125 -24.32 3.23 15.76
N GLY A 126 -23.20 3.05 16.45
CA GLY A 126 -22.05 2.25 16.00
C GLY A 126 -21.42 2.73 14.68
N LEU A 127 -21.61 4.01 14.31
CA LEU A 127 -21.20 4.52 13.01
C LEU A 127 -19.68 4.69 12.97
N LYS A 128 -19.03 3.69 12.37
CA LYS A 128 -17.62 3.69 12.01
C LYS A 128 -17.44 4.64 10.83
N GLU A 129 -16.64 5.70 10.99
CA GLU A 129 -16.25 6.53 9.85
C GLU A 129 -14.98 6.02 9.22
N TRP A 130 -15.00 5.84 7.90
CA TRP A 130 -13.84 5.42 7.16
C TRP A 130 -12.87 6.58 7.05
N ASN A 131 -11.61 6.36 7.44
CA ASN A 131 -10.57 7.34 7.17
C ASN A 131 -10.27 7.29 5.67
N LEU A 132 -10.80 8.27 4.93
CA LEU A 132 -10.67 8.34 3.48
C LEU A 132 -9.19 8.32 3.04
N HIS A 133 -8.27 8.93 3.81
CA HIS A 133 -6.85 8.92 3.47
C HIS A 133 -6.25 7.51 3.54
N SER A 134 -6.55 6.77 4.61
CA SER A 134 -6.12 5.37 4.75
C SER A 134 -6.70 4.47 3.66
N VAL A 135 -7.99 4.66 3.33
CA VAL A 135 -8.66 3.90 2.27
C VAL A 135 -8.02 4.18 0.91
N LEU A 136 -7.75 5.44 0.59
CA LEU A 136 -7.09 5.83 -0.65
C LEU A 136 -5.67 5.25 -0.72
N ALA A 137 -4.91 5.34 0.37
CA ALA A 137 -3.57 4.78 0.44
C ALA A 137 -3.58 3.25 0.23
N MET A 138 -4.40 2.52 0.99
CA MET A 138 -4.50 1.06 0.84
C MET A 138 -5.02 0.65 -0.54
N SER A 139 -5.90 1.45 -1.15
CA SER A 139 -6.40 1.21 -2.51
C SER A 139 -5.30 1.41 -3.55
N ALA A 140 -4.47 2.46 -3.41
CA ALA A 140 -3.33 2.71 -4.28
C ALA A 140 -2.31 1.57 -4.21
N LEU A 141 -1.94 1.15 -2.99
CA LEU A 141 -1.08 0.00 -2.76
C LEU A 141 -1.62 -1.25 -3.44
N THR A 142 -2.89 -1.58 -3.16
CA THR A 142 -3.57 -2.77 -3.69
C THR A 142 -3.64 -2.77 -5.20
N LEU A 143 -3.93 -1.62 -5.81
CA LEU A 143 -3.99 -1.46 -7.26
C LEU A 143 -2.63 -1.78 -7.90
N VAL A 144 -1.56 -1.25 -7.32
CA VAL A 144 -0.19 -1.44 -7.79
C VAL A 144 0.25 -2.91 -7.69
N PHE A 145 -0.03 -3.59 -6.57
CA PHE A 145 0.24 -5.04 -6.43
C PHE A 145 -0.62 -5.90 -7.34
N SER A 146 -1.90 -5.58 -7.45
CA SER A 146 -2.82 -6.36 -8.29
C SER A 146 -2.40 -6.24 -9.75
N THR A 147 -1.94 -5.07 -10.19
CA THR A 147 -1.45 -4.85 -11.55
C THR A 147 -0.22 -5.71 -11.85
N SER A 148 0.78 -5.76 -10.95
CA SER A 148 1.96 -6.61 -11.16
C SER A 148 1.60 -8.09 -11.17
N GLY A 149 0.71 -8.54 -10.27
CA GLY A 149 0.18 -9.90 -10.26
C GLY A 149 -0.56 -10.26 -11.54
N LEU A 150 -1.44 -9.39 -12.03
CA LEU A 150 -2.17 -9.58 -13.29
C LEU A 150 -1.24 -9.68 -14.49
N VAL A 151 -0.19 -8.85 -14.55
CA VAL A 151 0.83 -8.92 -15.61
C VAL A 151 1.56 -10.27 -15.59
N ILE A 152 1.97 -10.73 -14.40
CA ILE A 152 2.64 -12.03 -14.24
C ILE A 152 1.72 -13.17 -14.71
N VAL A 153 0.47 -13.20 -14.23
CA VAL A 153 -0.52 -14.22 -14.59
C VAL A 153 -0.80 -14.19 -16.10
N TYR A 154 -0.98 -13.00 -16.68
CA TYR A 154 -1.18 -12.85 -18.11
C TYR A 154 -0.01 -13.42 -18.92
N CYS A 155 1.23 -13.03 -18.60
CA CYS A 155 2.43 -13.52 -19.27
C CYS A 155 2.55 -15.04 -19.13
N LEU A 156 2.29 -15.59 -17.94
CA LEU A 156 2.33 -17.03 -17.70
C LEU A 156 1.30 -17.79 -18.53
N VAL A 157 0.03 -17.35 -18.50
CA VAL A 157 -1.06 -17.96 -19.29
C VAL A 157 -0.75 -17.94 -20.78
N ARG A 158 -0.21 -16.83 -21.29
CA ARG A 158 0.20 -16.71 -22.69
C ARG A 158 1.34 -17.67 -23.05
N ILE A 159 2.38 -17.76 -22.22
CA ILE A 159 3.49 -18.70 -22.45
C ILE A 159 2.98 -20.14 -22.44
N ILE A 160 2.14 -20.51 -21.47
CA ILE A 160 1.56 -21.86 -21.42
C ILE A 160 0.67 -22.14 -22.63
N LYS A 161 -0.13 -21.18 -23.09
CA LYS A 161 -0.99 -21.37 -24.27
C LYS A 161 -0.16 -21.57 -25.54
N ASP A 162 0.90 -20.79 -25.72
CA ASP A 162 1.67 -20.82 -26.97
C ASP A 162 2.66 -22.01 -27.01
N PHE A 163 3.05 -22.59 -25.86
CA PHE A 163 4.02 -23.71 -25.79
C PHE A 163 3.47 -25.02 -25.20
N GLY A 164 2.33 -24.98 -24.52
CA GLY A 164 1.72 -26.12 -23.84
C GLY A 164 0.66 -26.85 -24.68
N ILE A 165 0.26 -26.30 -25.83
CA ILE A 165 -0.73 -26.90 -26.73
C ILE A 165 -0.10 -27.91 -27.71
N ASP A 166 1.23 -28.03 -27.77
CA ASP A 166 1.91 -29.03 -28.61
C ASP A 166 2.02 -30.41 -27.95
N LYS A 167 1.05 -30.80 -27.11
CA LYS A 167 0.91 -32.17 -26.59
C LYS A 167 -0.45 -32.77 -26.92
#